data_AF-A0A2G6WT52-F1
#
_entry.id   AF-A0A2G6WT52-F1
#
_cell.length_a   1.000
_cell.length_b   1.000
_cell.length_c   1.000
_cell.angle_alpha   90.00
_cell.angle_beta   90.00
_cell.angle_gamma   90.00
#
_symmetry.space_group_name_H-M   'P 1'
#
loop_
_entity.id
_entity.type
_entity.pdbx_description
1 polymer ?
#
loop_
_entity_poly.entity_id
_entity_poly.type
_entity_poly.pdbx_seq_one_letter_code
_entity_poly.pdbx_strand_id
1 'polypeptide(L)' 'MEMVRLDLRVPDGWTGWFELTRTPKGTYAGIAALSLDGITRCALVITQQLSWDSAVARANVRAGHFVRQWSPERGH' A
#
# COMPACT_ATOMS: atom_id res chain seq x y z
N MET A 1 -0.84 5.29 20.30
CA MET A 1 -1.40 4.50 19.19
C MET A 1 -0.19 3.98 18.43
N GLU A 2 0.00 2.66 18.36
CA GLU A 2 1.17 2.10 17.70
C GLU A 2 0.98 2.16 16.18
N MET A 3 1.92 2.82 15.51
CA MET A 3 1.97 2.92 14.07
C MET A 3 3.22 2.19 13.59
N VAL A 4 3.02 1.27 12.65
CA VAL A 4 4.08 0.47 12.05
C VAL A 4 4.19 0.87 10.59
N ARG A 5 5.42 1.13 10.14
CA ARG A 5 5.71 1.40 8.74
C ARG A 5 6.33 0.18 8.10
N LEU A 6 5.74 -0.26 6.99
CA LEU A 6 6.14 -1.48 6.27
C LEU A 6 6.39 -1.15 4.81
N ASP A 7 7.44 -1.73 4.23
CA ASP A 7 7.68 -1.62 2.80
C ASP A 7 6.70 -2.49 2.01
N LEU A 8 6.22 -1.95 0.89
CA LEU A 8 5.32 -2.64 -0.03
C LEU A 8 6.13 -3.36 -1.11
N ARG A 9 5.63 -4.54 -1.52
CA ARG A 9 6.18 -5.32 -2.62
C ARG A 9 5.69 -4.71 -3.94
N VAL A 10 6.52 -3.85 -4.52
CA VAL A 10 6.26 -3.20 -5.80
C VAL A 10 7.40 -3.49 -6.79
N PRO A 11 7.15 -3.46 -8.11
CA PRO A 11 8.17 -3.65 -9.14
C PRO A 11 9.28 -2.58 -9.10
N ASP A 12 10.38 -2.84 -9.80
CA ASP A 12 11.50 -1.90 -9.93
C ASP A 12 11.06 -0.53 -10.46
N GLY A 13 11.76 0.52 -10.02
CA GLY A 13 11.40 1.93 -10.28
C GLY A 13 10.29 2.46 -9.37
N TRP A 14 9.48 1.57 -8.78
CA TRP A 14 8.51 1.94 -7.76
C TRP A 14 9.09 1.79 -6.36
N THR A 15 8.67 2.69 -5.49
CA THR A 15 8.82 2.55 -4.04
C THR A 15 7.45 2.69 -3.39
N GLY A 16 7.24 2.00 -2.29
CA GLY A 16 5.98 2.05 -1.58
C GLY A 16 6.12 1.69 -0.12
N TRP A 17 5.39 2.39 0.73
CA TRP A 17 5.35 2.12 2.16
C TRP A 17 3.91 2.19 2.65
N PHE A 18 3.64 1.47 3.74
CA PHE A 18 2.33 1.39 4.37
C PHE A 18 2.45 1.77 5.85
N GLU A 19 1.84 2.88 6.21
CA GLU A 19 1.66 3.28 7.61
C GLU A 19 0.40 2.62 8.16
N LEU A 20 0.62 1.54 8.89
CA LEU A 20 -0.40 0.71 9.48
C LEU A 20 -0.62 1.08 10.94
N THR A 21 -1.87 1.28 11.33
CA THR A 21 -2.25 1.60 12.70
C THR A 21 -3.28 0.60 13.21
N ARG A 22 -3.10 0.13 14.45
CA ARG A 22 -4.13 -0.63 15.17
C ARG A 22 -5.14 0.35 15.77
N THR A 23 -6.42 0.19 15.42
CA THR A 23 -7.51 1.01 15.95
C THR A 23 -7.86 0.61 17.39
N PRO A 24 -8.56 1.47 18.16
CA PRO A 24 -9.01 1.12 19.51
C PRO A 24 -9.94 -0.11 19.55
N LYS A 25 -10.60 -0.42 18.42
CA LYS A 25 -11.47 -1.60 18.28
C LYS A 25 -10.69 -2.88 17.94
N GLY A 26 -9.37 -2.84 17.91
CA GLY A 26 -8.50 -3.98 17.63
C GLY A 26 -8.32 -4.32 16.15
N THR A 27 -8.98 -3.61 15.23
CA THR A 27 -8.80 -3.74 13.77
C THR A 27 -7.57 -2.98 13.28
N TYR A 28 -7.18 -3.20 12.03
CA TYR A 28 -5.99 -2.61 11.42
C TYR A 28 -6.38 -1.77 10.19
N ALA A 29 -5.91 -0.53 10.10
CA ALA A 29 -6.16 0.37 8.97
C ALA A 29 -4.95 1.26 8.72
N GLY A 30 -4.88 1.91 7.56
CA GLY A 30 -3.73 2.76 7.26
C GLY A 30 -3.74 3.39 5.88
N ILE A 31 -2.67 4.11 5.59
CA ILE A 31 -2.42 4.73 4.28
C ILE A 31 -1.13 4.15 3.71
N ALA A 32 -1.22 3.67 2.48
CA ALA A 32 -0.08 3.25 1.69
C ALA A 32 0.27 4.35 0.69
N ALA A 33 1.52 4.79 0.63
CA ALA A 33 1.99 5.71 -0.39
C ALA A 33 2.80 4.97 -1.45
N LEU A 34 2.67 5.40 -2.70
CA LEU A 34 3.43 4.89 -3.84
C LEU A 34 4.11 6.04 -4.57
N SER A 35 5.37 5.83 -4.90
CA SER A 35 6.18 6.76 -5.67
C SER A 35 6.85 6.05 -6.83
N LEU A 36 6.97 6.75 -7.96
CA LEU A 36 7.70 6.30 -9.14
C LEU A 36 8.85 7.28 -9.34
N ASP A 37 10.09 6.77 -9.38
CA ASP A 37 11.31 7.57 -9.50
C ASP A 37 11.39 8.71 -8.47
N GLY A 38 10.99 8.41 -7.22
CA GLY A 38 10.98 9.37 -6.11
C GLY A 38 9.79 10.34 -6.11
N ILE A 39 8.93 10.34 -7.14
CA ILE A 39 7.76 11.22 -7.23
C ILE A 39 6.51 10.49 -6.73
N THR A 40 5.85 11.03 -5.71
CA THR A 40 4.59 10.48 -5.18
C THR A 40 3.50 10.46 -6.25
N ARG A 41 2.93 9.29 -6.51
CA ARG A 41 1.86 9.07 -7.51
C ARG A 41 0.53 8.66 -6.90
N CYS A 42 0.55 8.02 -5.72
CA CYS A 42 -0.66 7.50 -5.10
C CYS A 42 -0.61 7.53 -3.58
N ALA A 43 -1.77 7.78 -2.96
CA ALA A 43 -2.07 7.42 -1.59
C ALA A 43 -3.28 6.48 -1.59
N LEU A 44 -3.07 5.24 -1.14
CA LEU A 44 -4.08 4.18 -1.05
C LEU A 44 -4.56 4.09 0.39
N VAL A 45 -5.85 4.33 0.61
CA VAL A 45 -6.48 4.12 1.91
C VAL A 45 -6.85 2.65 2.07
N ILE A 46 -6.27 2.00 3.06
CA ILE A 46 -6.65 0.65 3.48
C ILE A 46 -7.61 0.79 4.65
N THR A 47 -8.89 0.56 4.36
CA THR A 47 -9.96 0.55 5.37
C THR A 47 -9.76 -0.60 6.37
N GLN A 48 -10.52 -0.58 7.46
CA GLN A 48 -10.39 -1.52 8.57
C GLN A 48 -10.38 -2.98 8.12
N GLN A 49 -9.33 -3.70 8.52
CA GLN A 49 -9.16 -5.14 8.37
C GLN A 49 -9.14 -5.80 9.75
N LEU A 50 -9.57 -7.06 9.80
CA LEU A 50 -9.69 -7.81 11.06
C LEU A 50 -8.33 -8.24 11.64
N SER A 51 -7.30 -8.36 10.80
CA SER A 51 -5.94 -8.73 11.23
C SER A 51 -4.87 -7.87 10.55
N TRP A 52 -3.69 -7.85 11.17
CA TRP A 52 -2.49 -7.23 10.64
C TRP A 52 -2.14 -7.80 9.25
N ASP A 53 -2.09 -9.14 9.13
CA ASP A 53 -1.79 -9.81 7.86
C ASP A 53 -2.78 -9.44 6.76
N SER A 54 -4.07 -9.34 7.09
CA SER A 54 -5.10 -8.93 6.13
C SER A 54 -4.88 -7.50 5.62
N ALA A 55 -4.46 -6.58 6.49
CA ALA A 55 -4.13 -5.21 6.11
C ALA A 55 -2.90 -5.16 5.20
N VAL A 56 -1.83 -5.88 5.56
CA VAL A 56 -0.59 -5.95 4.78
C VAL A 56 -0.84 -6.60 3.42
N ALA A 57 -1.56 -7.73 3.37
CA ALA A 57 -1.91 -8.40 2.13
C ALA A 57 -2.74 -7.49 1.21
N ARG A 58 -3.74 -6.78 1.77
CA ARG A 58 -4.57 -5.85 1.01
C ARG A 58 -3.74 -4.67 0.47
N ALA A 59 -2.83 -4.11 1.26
CA ALA A 59 -1.95 -3.03 0.82
C ALA A 59 -1.08 -3.46 -0.36
N ASN A 60 -0.44 -4.63 -0.28
CA ASN A 60 0.39 -5.18 -1.36
C ASN A 60 -0.42 -5.45 -2.64
N VAL A 61 -1.59 -6.09 -2.52
CA VAL A 61 -2.47 -6.37 -3.67
C VAL A 61 -2.90 -5.06 -4.34
N ARG A 62 -3.36 -4.07 -3.56
CA ARG A 62 -3.81 -2.78 -4.10
C ARG A 62 -2.67 -1.98 -4.72
N ALA A 63 -1.48 -2.00 -4.12
CA ALA A 63 -0.30 -1.38 -4.69
C ALA A 63 0.08 -1.99 -6.04
N GLY A 64 0.15 -3.33 -6.11
CA GLY A 64 0.43 -4.03 -7.37
C GLY A 64 -0.63 -3.77 -8.45
N HIS A 65 -1.91 -3.66 -8.08
CA HIS A 65 -2.95 -3.25 -9.02
C HIS A 65 -2.75 -1.82 -9.53
N PHE A 66 -2.44 -0.87 -8.64
CA PHE A 66 -2.20 0.51 -9.03
C PHE A 66 -1.02 0.61 -10.01
N VAL A 67 0.12 -0.03 -9.69
CA VAL A 67 1.31 -0.01 -10.56
C VAL A 67 1.00 -0.55 -11.96
N ARG A 68 0.30 -1.69 -12.05
CA ARG A 68 -0.12 -2.28 -13.33
C ARG A 68 -1.05 -1.38 -14.14
N GLN A 69 -1.90 -0.60 -13.49
CA GLN A 69 -2.80 0.32 -14.17
C GLN A 69 -2.15 1.66 -14.53
N TRP A 70 -1.14 2.09 -13.77
CA TRP A 70 -0.42 3.34 -14.03
C TRP A 70 0.41 3.28 -15.32
N SER A 71 1.15 2.19 -15.47
CA SER A 71 1.87 1.85 -16.70
C SER A 71 1.15 0.67 -17.32
N PRO A 72 -0.01 0.87 -17.99
CA PRO A 72 -0.54 -0.19 -18.82
C PRO A 72 0.59 -0.54 -19.77
N GLU A 73 1.02 -1.80 -19.78
CA GLU A 73 1.96 -2.28 -20.77
C GLU A 73 1.55 -1.66 -22.09
N ARG A 74 2.44 -0.86 -22.71
CA ARG A 74 2.20 -0.38 -24.06
C ARG A 74 2.16 -1.65 -24.91
N GLY A 75 0.98 -2.25 -25.02
CA GLY A 75 0.68 -3.25 -26.00
C GLY A 75 0.74 -2.53 -27.33
N HIS A 76 1.92 -2.54 -27.94
CA HIS A 76 2.21 -2.64 -29.38
C HIS A 76 3.71 -2.55 -29.61
#